data_AF-A0A0A2V1H3-F1
#
_entry.id   AF-A0A0A2V1H3-F1
#
_cell.length_a   1.000
_cell.length_b   1.000
_cell.length_c   1.000
_cell.angle_alpha   90.00
_cell.angle_beta   90.00
_cell.angle_gamma   90.00
#
_symmetry.space_group_name_H-M   'P 1'
#
loop_
_entity.id
_entity.type
_entity.pdbx_description
1 polymer ?
#
loop_
_entity_poly.entity_id
_entity_poly.type
_entity_poly.pdbx_seq_one_letter_code
_entity_poly.pdbx_strand_id
1 'polypeptide(L)'
;MSKETIAEIKEKLFETGCTPKELQGLESDERKGVQKLVKQYHKQLARKQALKDQFEAMKTYENAYKEKGKKLIAGIDEAGRGPIAGPVVAAAVILPDTFYLEGLYDSKALSESQKDTFFDYIKAHSISYGIGIVTSETIDDINIYEATKLAMHRAIAQLSKEPDQLLIDALPLTHTNAPVDAFPKGDQRSISIAAASVLAKVTRDRYMNDLHQSYPEYEFNQNAGYGTKSHLQALKEHGATPYHRRSFAPVKEASLTFQ
;
A
#
# COMPACT_ATOMS: atom_id res chain seq x y z
N MET A 1 25.13 -30.37 -34.29
CA MET A 1 25.22 -29.54 -33.06
C MET A 1 24.39 -30.23 -31.99
N SER A 2 24.90 -30.42 -30.77
CA SER A 2 24.09 -31.00 -29.69
C SER A 2 22.94 -30.06 -29.36
N LYS A 3 21.73 -30.59 -29.23
CA LYS A 3 20.58 -29.79 -28.78
C LYS A 3 20.84 -29.33 -27.34
N GLU A 4 20.56 -28.06 -27.06
CA GLU A 4 20.61 -27.49 -25.70
C GLU A 4 19.82 -28.40 -24.74
N THR A 5 20.37 -28.63 -23.56
CA THR A 5 19.75 -29.39 -22.48
C THR A 5 18.54 -28.64 -21.91
N ILE A 6 17.68 -29.35 -21.18
CA ILE A 6 16.51 -28.73 -20.53
C ILE A 6 16.94 -27.69 -19.49
N ALA A 7 18.08 -27.91 -18.82
CA ALA A 7 18.62 -26.97 -17.83
C ALA A 7 19.09 -25.67 -18.50
N GLU A 8 19.86 -25.77 -19.59
CA GLU A 8 20.31 -24.61 -20.38
C GLU A 8 19.12 -23.82 -20.94
N ILE A 9 18.09 -24.51 -21.42
CA ILE A 9 16.85 -23.85 -21.91
C ILE A 9 16.12 -23.14 -20.78
N LYS A 10 16.07 -23.72 -19.57
CA LYS A 10 15.45 -23.07 -18.41
C LYS A 10 16.20 -21.80 -18.03
N GLU A 11 17.51 -21.87 -17.90
CA GLU A 11 18.37 -20.71 -17.62
C GLU A 11 18.16 -19.61 -18.67
N LYS A 12 18.12 -20.01 -19.95
CA LYS A 12 17.88 -19.10 -21.07
C LYS A 12 16.53 -18.40 -21.01
N LEU A 13 15.47 -19.13 -20.73
CA LEU A 13 14.12 -18.56 -20.67
C LEU A 13 13.95 -17.63 -19.45
N PHE A 14 14.47 -18.00 -18.29
CA PHE A 14 14.08 -17.35 -17.04
C PHE A 14 15.14 -16.41 -16.44
N GLU A 15 16.40 -16.48 -16.90
CA GLU A 15 17.52 -15.76 -16.27
C GLU A 15 18.30 -14.91 -17.27
N THR A 16 18.85 -15.50 -18.34
CA THR A 16 19.72 -14.77 -19.28
C THR A 16 18.97 -14.05 -20.39
N GLY A 17 17.71 -14.43 -20.62
CA GLY A 17 16.83 -13.83 -21.62
C GLY A 17 16.82 -14.60 -22.94
N CYS A 18 15.63 -14.68 -23.53
CA CYS A 18 15.39 -15.43 -24.76
C CYS A 18 14.85 -14.49 -25.85
N THR A 19 15.49 -14.48 -27.01
CA THR A 19 15.02 -13.68 -28.14
C THR A 19 13.75 -14.27 -28.76
N PRO A 20 12.92 -13.47 -29.46
CA PRO A 20 11.72 -13.99 -30.13
C PRO A 20 12.01 -15.15 -31.10
N LYS A 21 13.15 -15.10 -31.80
CA LYS A 21 13.57 -16.14 -32.75
C LYS A 21 13.94 -17.46 -32.05
N GLU A 22 14.60 -17.36 -30.90
CA GLU A 22 14.95 -18.53 -30.09
C GLU A 22 13.70 -19.16 -29.46
N LEU A 23 12.78 -18.33 -28.96
CA LEU A 23 11.52 -18.80 -28.40
C LEU A 23 10.70 -19.57 -29.44
N GLN A 24 10.61 -19.06 -30.68
CA GLN A 24 9.95 -19.76 -31.78
C GLN A 24 10.59 -21.12 -32.11
N GLY A 25 11.92 -21.21 -32.00
CA GLY A 25 12.64 -22.48 -32.13
C GLY A 25 12.30 -23.48 -31.03
N LEU A 26 12.19 -23.01 -29.78
CA LEU A 26 11.84 -23.83 -28.62
C LEU A 26 10.37 -24.27 -28.61
N GLU A 27 9.46 -23.49 -29.18
CA GLU A 27 8.05 -23.86 -29.37
C GLU A 27 7.88 -25.08 -30.28
N SER A 28 8.80 -25.27 -31.21
CA SER A 28 8.82 -26.42 -32.13
C SER A 28 9.53 -27.64 -31.53
N ASP A 29 10.03 -27.56 -30.29
CA ASP A 29 10.71 -28.68 -29.63
C ASP A 29 9.70 -29.74 -29.15
N GLU A 30 9.94 -31.00 -29.50
CA GLU A 30 9.06 -32.13 -29.15
C GLU A 30 9.24 -32.63 -27.70
N ARG A 31 10.32 -32.24 -27.02
CA ARG A 31 10.62 -32.72 -25.67
C ARG A 31 9.59 -32.14 -24.69
N LYS A 32 8.82 -33.01 -24.04
CA LYS A 32 7.77 -32.62 -23.05
C LYS A 32 8.27 -31.65 -21.98
N GLY A 33 9.52 -31.79 -21.52
CA GLY A 33 10.14 -30.88 -20.56
C GLY A 33 10.33 -29.47 -21.11
N VAL A 34 10.79 -29.33 -22.36
CA VAL A 34 10.95 -28.04 -23.04
C VAL A 34 9.59 -27.40 -23.29
N GLN A 35 8.62 -28.15 -23.80
CA GLN A 35 7.25 -27.64 -24.00
C GLN A 35 6.62 -27.13 -22.70
N LYS A 36 6.87 -27.81 -21.57
CA LYS A 36 6.42 -27.35 -20.25
C LYS A 36 7.07 -26.03 -19.86
N LEU A 37 8.39 -25.89 -20.04
CA LEU A 37 9.13 -24.65 -19.77
C LEU A 37 8.64 -23.50 -20.64
N VAL A 38 8.45 -23.72 -21.94
CA VAL A 38 7.92 -22.72 -22.88
C VAL A 38 6.52 -22.26 -22.46
N LYS A 39 5.62 -23.18 -22.08
CA LYS A 39 4.30 -22.82 -21.54
C LYS A 39 4.38 -21.98 -20.26
N GLN A 40 5.28 -22.32 -19.34
CA GLN A 40 5.50 -21.56 -18.11
C GLN A 40 6.03 -20.15 -18.42
N TYR A 41 6.97 -20.05 -19.36
CA TYR A 41 7.54 -18.78 -19.80
C TYR A 41 6.50 -17.89 -20.45
N HIS A 42 5.68 -18.42 -21.37
CA HIS A 42 4.56 -17.69 -21.96
C HIS A 42 3.56 -17.17 -20.91
N LYS A 43 3.23 -18.00 -19.92
CA LYS A 43 2.36 -17.58 -18.81
C LYS A 43 3.00 -16.44 -17.99
N GLN A 44 4.31 -16.48 -17.77
CA GLN A 44 5.04 -15.41 -17.08
C GLN A 44 5.05 -14.11 -17.89
N LEU A 45 5.33 -14.18 -19.20
CA LEU A 45 5.29 -13.03 -20.10
C LEU A 45 3.88 -12.40 -20.14
N ALA A 46 2.84 -13.22 -20.28
CA ALA A 46 1.46 -12.75 -20.28
C ALA A 46 1.08 -12.08 -18.95
N ARG A 47 1.50 -12.66 -17.81
CA ARG A 47 1.29 -12.05 -16.49
C ARG A 47 2.01 -10.72 -16.37
N LYS A 48 3.27 -10.64 -16.81
CA LYS A 48 4.06 -9.40 -16.79
C LYS A 48 3.43 -8.30 -17.64
N GLN A 49 2.97 -8.65 -18.83
CA GLN A 49 2.25 -7.71 -19.70
C GLN A 49 0.96 -7.23 -19.05
N ALA A 50 0.16 -8.14 -18.48
CA ALA A 50 -1.08 -7.78 -17.79
C ALA A 50 -0.86 -6.83 -16.60
N LEU A 51 0.21 -7.04 -15.81
CA LEU A 51 0.58 -6.13 -14.71
C LEU A 51 1.02 -4.76 -15.22
N LYS A 52 1.73 -4.71 -16.35
CA LYS A 52 2.08 -3.45 -16.99
C LYS A 52 0.85 -2.71 -17.51
N ASP A 53 -0.06 -3.41 -18.18
CA ASP A 53 -1.30 -2.82 -18.69
C ASP A 53 -2.18 -2.30 -17.54
N GLN A 54 -2.26 -3.06 -16.44
CA GLN A 54 -2.93 -2.65 -15.22
C GLN A 54 -2.31 -1.37 -14.64
N PHE A 55 -0.99 -1.31 -14.53
CA PHE A 55 -0.29 -0.13 -14.02
C PHE A 55 -0.57 1.12 -14.87
N GLU A 56 -0.55 1.01 -16.20
CA GLU A 56 -0.88 2.14 -17.07
C GLU A 56 -2.36 2.54 -16.96
N ALA A 57 -3.27 1.57 -16.83
CA ALA A 57 -4.69 1.86 -16.60
C ALA A 57 -4.92 2.60 -15.26
N MET A 58 -4.11 2.33 -14.24
CA MET A 58 -4.16 3.04 -12.95
C MET A 58 -3.63 4.48 -13.01
N LYS A 59 -3.04 4.95 -14.10
CA LYS A 59 -2.62 6.35 -14.24
C LYS A 59 -3.74 7.26 -14.73
N THR A 60 -5.00 6.79 -14.65
CA THR A 60 -6.18 7.48 -15.18
C THR A 60 -6.28 8.90 -14.64
N TYR A 61 -6.20 9.08 -13.32
CA TYR A 61 -6.34 10.40 -12.72
C TYR A 61 -5.10 11.26 -12.95
N GLU A 62 -3.90 10.72 -12.79
CA GLU A 62 -2.66 11.45 -13.03
C GLU A 62 -2.61 12.01 -14.46
N ASN A 63 -2.93 11.19 -15.45
CA ASN A 63 -2.93 11.60 -16.86
C ASN A 63 -3.98 12.69 -17.11
N ALA A 64 -5.20 12.55 -16.57
CA ALA A 64 -6.27 13.52 -16.73
C ALA A 64 -5.90 14.92 -16.17
N TYR A 65 -5.15 15.00 -15.07
CA TYR A 65 -4.67 16.28 -14.54
C TYR A 65 -3.45 16.82 -15.30
N LYS A 66 -2.57 15.94 -15.80
CA LYS A 66 -1.44 16.33 -16.65
C LYS A 66 -1.90 16.96 -17.96
N GLU A 67 -2.95 16.43 -18.58
CA GLU A 67 -3.59 17.03 -19.76
C GLU A 67 -4.12 18.45 -19.49
N LYS A 68 -4.47 18.75 -18.23
CA LYS A 68 -4.87 20.09 -17.77
C LYS A 68 -3.68 20.97 -17.36
N GLY A 69 -2.44 20.54 -17.63
CA GLY A 69 -1.21 21.30 -17.34
C GLY A 69 -0.68 21.16 -15.91
N LYS A 70 -1.26 20.28 -15.08
CA LYS A 70 -0.75 19.98 -13.73
C LYS A 70 0.51 19.12 -13.83
N LYS A 71 1.55 19.44 -13.07
CA LYS A 71 2.84 18.72 -13.11
C LYS A 71 3.04 17.83 -11.88
N LEU A 72 2.79 18.40 -10.70
CA LEU A 72 2.98 17.71 -9.44
C LEU A 72 1.63 17.26 -8.89
N ILE A 73 1.36 15.97 -9.00
CA ILE A 73 0.11 15.36 -8.51
C ILE A 73 0.47 14.52 -7.29
N ALA A 74 -0.16 14.81 -6.16
CA ALA A 74 0.00 14.00 -4.96
C ALA A 74 -1.20 13.09 -4.75
N GLY A 75 -0.94 11.80 -4.56
CA GLY A 75 -1.93 10.86 -4.06
C GLY A 75 -1.87 10.78 -2.53
N ILE A 76 -3.02 10.63 -1.90
CA ILE A 76 -3.17 10.57 -0.44
C ILE A 76 -4.10 9.41 -0.08
N ASP A 77 -3.70 8.64 0.93
CA ASP A 77 -4.49 7.57 1.52
C ASP A 77 -4.16 7.39 3.01
N GLU A 78 -5.03 6.69 3.74
CA GLU A 78 -4.87 6.38 5.15
C GLU A 78 -4.91 4.88 5.49
N ALA A 79 -4.27 4.54 6.60
CA ALA A 79 -4.40 3.24 7.26
C ALA A 79 -4.82 3.45 8.72
N GLY A 80 -5.68 2.56 9.22
CA GLY A 80 -5.98 2.48 10.65
C GLY A 80 -7.23 3.21 11.12
N ARG A 81 -8.24 3.44 10.29
CA ARG A 81 -9.49 4.05 10.78
C ARG A 81 -10.34 3.14 11.65
N GLY A 82 -10.50 1.87 11.25
CA GLY A 82 -11.35 0.89 11.94
C GLY A 82 -10.81 0.27 13.24
N PRO A 83 -9.49 0.09 13.44
CA PRO A 83 -8.92 -0.47 14.66
C PRO A 83 -9.39 0.18 15.97
N ILE A 84 -9.47 -0.59 17.04
CA ILE A 84 -9.79 -0.11 18.39
C ILE A 84 -8.55 0.36 19.15
N ALA A 85 -7.36 0.09 18.61
CA ALA A 85 -6.07 0.51 19.17
C ALA A 85 -5.11 1.03 18.10
N GLY A 86 -4.15 1.84 18.53
CA GLY A 86 -3.12 2.44 17.71
C GLY A 86 -3.59 3.68 16.92
N PRO A 87 -2.67 4.30 16.17
CA PRO A 87 -2.91 5.55 15.48
C PRO A 87 -3.71 5.35 14.18
N VAL A 88 -4.16 6.46 13.63
CA VAL A 88 -4.43 6.60 12.21
C VAL A 88 -3.18 7.20 11.55
N VAL A 89 -2.78 6.61 10.42
CA VAL A 89 -1.61 7.03 9.65
C VAL A 89 -2.08 7.39 8.25
N ALA A 90 -1.68 8.55 7.74
CA ALA A 90 -1.88 8.92 6.35
C ALA A 90 -0.53 9.14 5.67
N ALA A 91 -0.48 8.96 4.36
CA ALA A 91 0.68 9.31 3.56
C ALA A 91 0.26 10.16 2.37
N ALA A 92 1.17 11.01 1.92
CA ALA A 92 1.04 11.79 0.68
C ALA A 92 2.26 11.47 -0.19
N VAL A 93 2.06 11.20 -1.47
CA VAL A 93 3.14 10.80 -2.40
C VAL A 93 3.01 11.52 -3.73
N ILE A 94 4.09 12.14 -4.18
CA ILE A 94 4.27 12.71 -5.52
C ILE A 94 5.25 11.82 -6.29
N LEU A 95 4.80 11.26 -7.42
CA LEU A 95 5.59 10.35 -8.24
C LEU A 95 6.12 11.05 -9.50
N PRO A 96 7.33 10.72 -9.99
CA PRO A 96 7.79 11.18 -11.29
C PRO A 96 7.01 10.52 -12.44
N ASP A 97 7.00 11.16 -13.61
CA ASP A 97 6.31 10.65 -14.80
C ASP A 97 6.82 9.28 -15.26
N THR A 98 8.10 9.03 -15.02
CA THR A 98 8.79 7.78 -15.35
C THR A 98 8.64 6.70 -14.29
N PHE A 99 7.87 6.96 -13.22
CA PHE A 99 7.68 6.00 -12.14
C PHE A 99 6.99 4.74 -12.66
N TYR A 100 7.58 3.60 -12.37
CA TYR A 100 7.02 2.29 -12.65
C TYR A 100 7.33 1.34 -11.50
N LEU A 101 6.31 0.69 -10.97
CA LEU A 101 6.45 -0.33 -9.95
C LEU A 101 5.50 -1.48 -10.29
N GLU A 102 6.06 -2.55 -10.83
CA GLU A 102 5.29 -3.72 -11.27
C GLU A 102 4.51 -4.31 -10.10
N GLY A 103 3.19 -4.45 -10.28
CA GLY A 103 2.31 -4.99 -9.24
C GLY A 103 1.91 -3.99 -8.16
N LEU A 104 2.26 -2.69 -8.28
CA LEU A 104 1.65 -1.64 -7.46
C LEU A 104 0.15 -1.56 -7.76
N TYR A 105 -0.62 -2.22 -6.90
CA TYR A 105 -2.07 -2.29 -6.90
C TYR A 105 -2.53 -2.46 -5.44
N ASP A 106 -3.85 -2.48 -5.20
CA ASP A 106 -4.52 -2.66 -3.90
C ASP A 106 -3.59 -3.31 -2.87
N SER A 107 -3.12 -2.49 -1.92
CA SER A 107 -2.12 -2.90 -0.94
C SER A 107 -2.57 -4.11 -0.12
N LYS A 108 -3.87 -4.41 -0.05
CA LYS A 108 -4.40 -5.58 0.64
C LYS A 108 -4.05 -6.90 -0.06
N ALA A 109 -3.80 -6.87 -1.37
CA ALA A 109 -3.42 -8.05 -2.15
C ALA A 109 -1.91 -8.39 -2.08
N LEU A 110 -1.08 -7.48 -1.55
CA LEU A 110 0.36 -7.66 -1.44
C LEU A 110 0.74 -8.44 -0.17
N SER A 111 1.70 -9.36 -0.30
CA SER A 111 2.35 -9.98 0.85
C SER A 111 3.16 -8.94 1.65
N GLU A 112 3.45 -9.23 2.93
CA GLU A 112 4.23 -8.33 3.80
C GLU A 112 5.61 -8.02 3.21
N SER A 113 6.34 -9.03 2.75
CA SER A 113 7.65 -8.85 2.11
C SER A 113 7.58 -7.97 0.85
N GLN A 114 6.52 -8.10 0.04
CA GLN A 114 6.32 -7.23 -1.12
C GLN A 114 6.00 -5.80 -0.71
N LYS A 115 5.18 -5.61 0.33
CA LYS A 115 4.86 -4.28 0.86
C LYS A 115 6.10 -3.56 1.37
N ASP A 116 6.98 -4.25 2.10
CA ASP A 116 8.24 -3.66 2.57
C ASP A 116 9.15 -3.27 1.40
N THR A 117 9.28 -4.15 0.40
CA THR A 117 10.05 -3.84 -0.81
C THR A 117 9.47 -2.62 -1.53
N PHE A 118 8.15 -2.54 -1.65
CA PHE A 118 7.46 -1.42 -2.30
C PHE A 118 7.60 -0.14 -1.49
N PHE A 119 7.51 -0.22 -0.16
CA PHE A 119 7.69 0.91 0.74
C PHE A 119 9.05 1.58 0.53
N ASP A 120 10.12 0.79 0.53
CA ASP A 120 11.47 1.30 0.32
C ASP A 120 11.65 1.85 -1.09
N TYR A 121 11.11 1.15 -2.10
CA TYR A 121 11.16 1.60 -3.49
C TYR A 121 10.44 2.94 -3.71
N ILE A 122 9.20 3.09 -3.20
CA ILE A 122 8.40 4.31 -3.32
C ILE A 122 9.11 5.47 -2.64
N LYS A 123 9.66 5.28 -1.44
CA LYS A 123 10.41 6.34 -0.74
C LYS A 123 11.65 6.77 -1.51
N ALA A 124 12.36 5.83 -2.13
CA ALA A 124 13.58 6.13 -2.87
C ALA A 124 13.33 6.80 -4.24
N HIS A 125 12.17 6.53 -4.88
CA HIS A 125 11.89 6.95 -6.26
C HIS A 125 10.75 7.97 -6.40
N SER A 126 10.11 8.37 -5.30
CA SER A 126 9.15 9.48 -5.31
C SER A 126 9.87 10.83 -5.40
N ILE A 127 9.23 11.81 -6.03
CA ILE A 127 9.70 13.21 -6.02
C ILE A 127 9.63 13.77 -4.60
N SER A 128 8.54 13.44 -3.91
CA SER A 128 8.29 13.88 -2.54
C SER A 128 7.30 12.93 -1.89
N TYR A 129 7.44 12.71 -0.59
CA TYR A 129 6.47 12.01 0.22
C TYR A 129 6.41 12.59 1.62
N GLY A 130 5.29 12.36 2.31
CA GLY A 130 5.10 12.74 3.70
C GLY A 130 4.22 11.74 4.43
N ILE A 131 4.42 11.60 5.75
CA ILE A 131 3.71 10.63 6.59
C ILE A 131 3.16 11.35 7.83
N GLY A 132 1.84 11.41 7.93
CA GLY A 132 1.15 11.98 9.07
C GLY A 132 0.62 10.89 10.00
N ILE A 133 0.95 10.98 11.28
CA ILE A 133 0.49 10.04 12.31
C ILE A 133 -0.35 10.83 13.33
N VAL A 134 -1.51 10.30 13.72
CA VAL A 134 -2.36 10.85 14.79
C VAL A 134 -2.68 9.74 15.79
N THR A 135 -2.37 9.99 17.07
CA THR A 135 -2.42 9.02 18.16
C THR A 135 -3.86 8.67 18.56
N SER A 136 -4.03 7.56 19.29
CA SER A 136 -5.32 7.16 19.88
C SER A 136 -5.90 8.24 20.81
N GLU A 137 -5.05 8.90 21.59
CA GLU A 137 -5.43 10.02 22.46
C GLU A 137 -6.05 11.16 21.65
N THR A 138 -5.36 11.65 20.61
CA THR A 138 -5.92 12.70 19.76
C THR A 138 -7.19 12.21 19.04
N ILE A 139 -7.26 10.95 18.60
CA ILE A 139 -8.48 10.38 18.01
C ILE A 139 -9.65 10.45 19.00
N ASP A 140 -9.42 10.18 20.28
CA ASP A 140 -10.46 10.28 21.31
C ASP A 140 -10.91 11.74 21.52
N ASP A 141 -10.00 12.70 21.43
CA ASP A 141 -10.30 14.13 21.60
C ASP A 141 -11.12 14.71 20.43
N ILE A 142 -10.73 14.40 19.19
CA ILE A 142 -11.26 15.07 18.00
C ILE A 142 -12.13 14.17 17.11
N ASN A 143 -12.36 12.92 17.49
CA ASN A 143 -13.00 11.86 16.69
C ASN A 143 -12.17 11.34 15.50
N ILE A 144 -12.51 10.14 15.02
CA ILE A 144 -11.75 9.46 13.96
C ILE A 144 -11.82 10.16 12.59
N TYR A 145 -12.91 10.86 12.30
CA TYR A 145 -13.07 11.56 11.02
C TYR A 145 -12.13 12.76 10.94
N GLU A 146 -12.10 13.62 11.98
CA GLU A 146 -11.18 14.75 12.04
C GLU A 146 -9.72 14.31 12.22
N ALA A 147 -9.47 13.26 13.01
CA ALA A 147 -8.13 12.69 13.16
C ALA A 147 -7.56 12.17 11.83
N THR A 148 -8.41 11.60 10.97
CA THR A 148 -8.00 11.18 9.62
C THR A 148 -7.58 12.39 8.78
N LYS A 149 -8.41 13.45 8.75
CA LYS A 149 -8.07 14.69 8.04
C LYS A 149 -6.79 15.34 8.59
N LEU A 150 -6.60 15.33 9.92
CA LEU A 150 -5.39 15.83 10.55
C LEU A 150 -4.15 15.02 10.14
N ALA A 151 -4.25 13.69 10.06
CA ALA A 151 -3.18 12.85 9.54
C ALA A 151 -2.85 13.21 8.09
N MET A 152 -3.86 13.39 7.23
CA MET A 152 -3.65 13.81 5.83
C MET A 152 -2.97 15.19 5.73
N HIS A 153 -3.41 16.18 6.53
CA HIS A 153 -2.74 17.48 6.59
C HIS A 153 -1.28 17.38 7.04
N ARG A 154 -0.98 16.57 8.06
CA ARG A 154 0.39 16.32 8.50
C ARG A 154 1.23 15.65 7.41
N ALA A 155 0.65 14.74 6.64
CA ALA A 155 1.33 14.10 5.51
C ALA A 155 1.63 15.12 4.39
N ILE A 156 0.65 15.95 4.01
CA ILE A 156 0.83 17.00 2.99
C ILE A 156 1.91 18.01 3.43
N ALA A 157 1.89 18.43 4.69
CA ALA A 157 2.84 19.41 5.22
C ALA A 157 4.31 18.93 5.22
N GLN A 158 4.54 17.63 5.13
CA GLN A 158 5.87 17.04 5.03
C GLN A 158 6.39 16.94 3.59
N LEU A 159 5.55 17.23 2.58
CA LEU A 159 6.00 17.25 1.19
C LEU A 159 7.03 18.38 0.99
N SER A 160 8.21 17.99 0.53
CA SER A 160 9.29 18.90 0.13
C SER A 160 8.99 19.71 -1.15
N LYS A 161 7.90 19.37 -1.85
CA LYS A 161 7.40 20.05 -3.05
C LYS A 161 5.90 20.27 -2.93
N GLU A 162 5.46 21.47 -3.25
CA GLU A 162 4.03 21.80 -3.25
C GLU A 162 3.34 21.13 -4.46
N PRO A 163 2.27 20.35 -4.24
CA PRO A 163 1.53 19.72 -5.33
C PRO A 163 0.63 20.73 -6.05
N ASP A 164 0.43 20.55 -7.35
CA ASP A 164 -0.54 21.30 -8.16
C ASP A 164 -1.97 20.75 -8.02
N GLN A 165 -2.09 19.48 -7.59
CA GLN A 165 -3.34 18.74 -7.43
C GLN A 165 -3.18 17.64 -6.36
N LEU A 166 -4.19 17.51 -5.50
CA LEU A 166 -4.33 16.41 -4.54
C LEU A 166 -5.41 15.43 -5.02
N LEU A 167 -5.09 14.14 -4.95
CA LEU A 167 -6.01 13.03 -5.20
C LEU A 167 -6.16 12.22 -3.91
N ILE A 168 -7.38 12.05 -3.41
CA ILE A 168 -7.64 11.39 -2.12
C ILE A 168 -8.61 10.22 -2.32
N ASP A 169 -8.43 9.11 -1.60
CA ASP A 169 -9.43 8.05 -1.54
C ASP A 169 -10.59 8.45 -0.61
N ALA A 170 -11.77 8.64 -1.19
CA ALA A 170 -13.08 8.81 -0.54
C ALA A 170 -13.30 9.97 0.46
N LEU A 171 -12.26 10.59 1.04
CA LEU A 171 -12.39 11.61 2.07
C LEU A 171 -12.06 13.01 1.53
N PRO A 172 -13.04 13.92 1.40
CA PRO A 172 -12.75 15.30 1.01
C PRO A 172 -11.93 16.01 2.08
N LEU A 173 -10.98 16.82 1.64
CA LEU A 173 -10.11 17.63 2.49
C LEU A 173 -10.29 19.10 2.15
N THR A 174 -10.41 19.95 3.16
CA THR A 174 -10.51 21.40 3.02
C THR A 174 -9.26 22.06 3.57
N HIS A 175 -9.07 23.37 3.36
CA HIS A 175 -7.90 24.12 3.88
C HIS A 175 -6.56 23.59 3.36
N THR A 176 -6.52 23.25 2.07
CA THR A 176 -5.30 22.89 1.34
C THR A 176 -4.90 24.01 0.39
N ASN A 177 -3.60 24.19 0.15
CA ASN A 177 -3.12 25.15 -0.84
C ASN A 177 -3.39 24.70 -2.28
N ALA A 178 -3.50 23.39 -2.49
CA ALA A 178 -3.78 22.78 -3.77
C ALA A 178 -5.25 22.32 -3.87
N PRO A 179 -5.86 22.34 -5.07
CA PRO A 179 -7.15 21.71 -5.31
C PRO A 179 -7.16 20.23 -4.92
N VAL A 180 -8.29 19.78 -4.40
CA VAL A 180 -8.50 18.42 -3.91
C VAL A 180 -9.62 17.78 -4.70
N ASP A 181 -9.38 16.58 -5.20
CA ASP A 181 -10.43 15.70 -5.72
C ASP A 181 -10.40 14.37 -4.98
N ALA A 182 -11.57 13.98 -4.47
CA ALA A 182 -11.76 12.74 -3.74
C ALA A 182 -12.50 11.72 -4.61
N PHE A 183 -11.93 10.53 -4.76
CA PHE A 183 -12.49 9.47 -5.58
C PHE A 183 -12.76 8.24 -4.73
N PRO A 184 -13.95 7.63 -4.80
CA PRO A 184 -14.17 6.32 -4.19
C PRO A 184 -13.30 5.27 -4.88
N LYS A 185 -12.56 4.46 -4.11
CA LYS A 185 -11.63 3.44 -4.62
C LYS A 185 -10.53 4.07 -5.48
N GLY A 186 -10.01 5.21 -5.01
CA GLY A 186 -8.97 5.96 -5.70
C GLY A 186 -7.70 5.14 -5.90
N ASP A 187 -7.39 4.25 -4.95
CA ASP A 187 -6.26 3.30 -4.98
C ASP A 187 -6.26 2.35 -6.19
N GLN A 188 -7.42 2.09 -6.80
CA GLN A 188 -7.55 1.25 -7.99
C GLN A 188 -7.40 2.02 -9.31
N ARG A 189 -7.35 3.35 -9.25
CA ARG A 189 -7.39 4.24 -10.44
C ARG A 189 -6.36 5.37 -10.42
N SER A 190 -5.53 5.43 -9.37
CA SER A 190 -4.40 6.32 -9.21
C SER A 190 -3.21 5.56 -8.62
N ILE A 191 -2.10 5.54 -9.36
CA ILE A 191 -0.84 4.99 -8.86
C ILE A 191 -0.30 5.79 -7.68
N SER A 192 -0.60 7.09 -7.60
CA SER A 192 -0.15 7.95 -6.51
C SER A 192 -0.90 7.64 -5.22
N ILE A 193 -2.23 7.41 -5.29
CA ILE A 193 -3.03 6.95 -4.14
C ILE A 193 -2.59 5.55 -3.72
N ALA A 194 -2.38 4.64 -4.69
CA ALA A 194 -1.88 3.30 -4.39
C ALA A 194 -0.52 3.33 -3.67
N ALA A 195 0.41 4.19 -4.10
CA ALA A 195 1.70 4.38 -3.43
C ALA A 195 1.54 4.93 -2.01
N ALA A 196 0.66 5.92 -1.82
CA ALA A 196 0.33 6.44 -0.49
C ALA A 196 -0.25 5.35 0.43
N SER A 197 -1.15 4.50 -0.09
CA SER A 197 -1.73 3.37 0.66
C SER A 197 -0.66 2.44 1.23
N VAL A 198 0.38 2.14 0.43
CA VAL A 198 1.50 1.28 0.84
C VAL A 198 2.30 1.97 1.94
N LEU A 199 2.64 3.25 1.78
CA LEU A 199 3.38 4.00 2.80
C LEU A 199 2.61 4.08 4.13
N ALA A 200 1.32 4.38 4.08
CA ALA A 200 0.48 4.47 5.26
C ALA A 200 0.36 3.10 5.96
N LYS A 201 0.09 2.04 5.19
CA LYS A 201 -0.11 0.68 5.72
C LYS A 201 1.15 0.12 6.36
N VAL A 202 2.29 0.16 5.67
CA VAL A 202 3.55 -0.38 6.20
C VAL A 202 4.02 0.40 7.42
N THR A 203 3.92 1.73 7.39
CA THR A 203 4.25 2.56 8.56
C THR A 203 3.40 2.15 9.76
N ARG A 204 2.08 2.00 9.56
CA ARG A 204 1.18 1.63 10.65
C ARG A 204 1.45 0.22 11.15
N ASP A 205 1.68 -0.74 10.27
CA ASP A 205 1.92 -2.13 10.67
C ASP A 205 3.22 -2.25 11.48
N ARG A 206 4.28 -1.54 11.07
CA ARG A 206 5.52 -1.44 11.86
C ARG A 206 5.26 -0.86 13.25
N TYR A 207 4.46 0.21 13.34
CA TYR A 207 4.06 0.78 14.64
C TYR A 207 3.30 -0.22 15.52
N MET A 208 2.39 -1.01 14.94
CA MET A 208 1.65 -2.04 15.71
C MET A 208 2.54 -3.21 16.11
N ASN A 209 3.53 -3.58 15.29
CA ASN A 209 4.53 -4.60 15.63
C ASN A 209 5.43 -4.16 16.78
N ASP A 210 5.83 -2.88 16.80
CA ASP A 210 6.62 -2.31 17.90
C ASP A 210 5.79 -2.28 19.19
N LEU A 211 4.51 -1.92 19.10
CA LEU A 211 3.58 -1.98 20.23
C LEU A 211 3.45 -3.39 20.81
N HIS A 212 3.39 -4.42 19.96
CA HIS A 212 3.28 -5.81 20.41
C HIS A 212 4.44 -6.23 21.32
N GLN A 213 5.64 -5.67 21.13
CA GLN A 213 6.78 -5.96 22.02
C GLN A 213 6.53 -5.53 23.46
N SER A 214 5.78 -4.43 23.65
CA SER A 214 5.45 -3.89 24.97
C SER A 214 4.13 -4.43 25.54
N TYR A 215 3.24 -4.92 24.66
CA TYR A 215 1.89 -5.38 25.01
C TYR A 215 1.57 -6.68 24.25
N PRO A 216 2.30 -7.79 24.53
CA PRO A 216 2.18 -9.04 23.78
C PRO A 216 0.79 -9.68 23.87
N GLU A 217 0.10 -9.51 24.99
CA GLU A 217 -1.22 -10.08 25.31
C GLU A 217 -2.32 -9.66 24.33
N TYR A 218 -2.16 -8.52 23.66
CA TYR A 218 -3.14 -8.02 22.68
C TYR A 218 -2.86 -8.45 21.23
N GLU A 219 -1.77 -9.19 20.97
CA GLU A 219 -1.42 -9.70 19.63
C GLU A 219 -1.43 -8.64 18.50
N PHE A 220 -0.98 -7.42 18.79
CA PHE A 220 -1.04 -6.31 17.84
C PHE A 220 -0.32 -6.57 16.51
N ASN A 221 0.69 -7.44 16.50
CA ASN A 221 1.38 -7.88 15.29
C ASN A 221 0.49 -8.72 14.36
N GLN A 222 -0.50 -9.44 14.89
CA GLN A 222 -1.40 -10.28 14.09
C GLN A 222 -2.67 -9.53 13.71
N ASN A 223 -3.26 -8.80 14.65
CA ASN A 223 -4.55 -8.15 14.44
C ASN A 223 -4.45 -6.66 14.09
N ALA A 224 -3.25 -6.06 14.09
CA ALA A 224 -3.01 -4.65 13.80
C ALA A 224 -3.92 -3.67 14.59
N GLY A 225 -4.37 -4.05 15.78
CA GLY A 225 -5.26 -3.28 16.65
C GLY A 225 -6.75 -3.39 16.31
N TYR A 226 -7.15 -4.22 15.34
CA TYR A 226 -8.57 -4.51 15.07
C TYR A 226 -9.17 -5.31 16.24
N GLY A 227 -10.45 -5.06 16.55
CA GLY A 227 -11.19 -5.76 17.61
C GLY A 227 -11.54 -7.21 17.23
N THR A 228 -10.53 -8.04 17.01
CA THR A 228 -10.67 -9.49 16.81
C THR A 228 -11.12 -10.16 18.11
N LYS A 229 -11.57 -11.41 18.03
CA LYS A 229 -12.00 -12.16 19.23
C LYS A 229 -10.88 -12.23 20.29
N SER A 230 -9.64 -12.50 19.88
CA SER A 230 -8.49 -12.55 20.80
C SER A 230 -8.20 -11.20 21.43
N HIS A 231 -8.22 -10.12 20.64
CA HIS A 231 -7.99 -8.77 21.14
C HIS A 231 -9.06 -8.34 22.15
N LEU A 232 -10.35 -8.58 21.86
CA LEU A 232 -11.44 -8.25 22.78
C LEU A 232 -11.40 -9.09 24.06
N GLN A 233 -10.88 -10.31 24.01
CA GLN A 233 -10.65 -11.13 25.19
C GLN A 233 -9.51 -10.56 26.04
N ALA A 234 -8.36 -10.24 25.43
CA ALA A 234 -7.24 -9.61 26.11
C ALA A 234 -7.63 -8.28 26.76
N LEU A 235 -8.48 -7.49 26.09
CA LEU A 235 -9.03 -6.24 26.63
C LEU A 235 -9.88 -6.46 27.89
N LYS A 236 -10.61 -7.58 27.98
CA LYS A 236 -11.36 -7.96 29.19
C LYS A 236 -10.45 -8.48 30.29
N GLU A 237 -9.39 -9.21 29.97
CA GLU A 237 -8.52 -9.83 30.97
C GLU A 237 -7.48 -8.85 31.53
N HIS A 238 -6.97 -7.95 30.70
CA HIS A 238 -5.85 -7.06 31.01
C HIS A 238 -6.22 -5.58 31.07
N GLY A 239 -7.45 -5.22 30.68
CA GLY A 239 -7.91 -3.83 30.61
C GLY A 239 -7.40 -3.08 29.37
N ALA A 240 -7.65 -1.78 29.29
CA ALA A 240 -7.25 -0.94 28.15
C ALA A 240 -5.87 -0.30 28.37
N THR A 241 -4.98 -0.43 27.37
CA THR A 241 -3.68 0.27 27.34
C THR A 241 -3.83 1.74 26.95
N PRO A 242 -2.79 2.59 27.11
CA PRO A 242 -2.80 3.97 26.60
C PRO A 242 -3.01 4.10 25.08
N TYR A 243 -2.78 3.03 24.33
CA TYR A 243 -2.91 3.00 22.88
C TYR A 243 -4.31 2.60 22.39
N HIS A 244 -5.20 2.21 23.29
CA HIS A 244 -6.59 1.96 22.95
C HIS A 244 -7.35 3.27 22.76
N ARG A 245 -8.31 3.27 21.83
CA ARG A 245 -9.20 4.41 21.54
C ARG A 245 -10.40 4.30 22.46
N ARG A 246 -10.37 5.02 23.59
CA ARG A 246 -11.39 4.94 24.65
C ARG A 246 -12.76 5.41 24.20
N SER A 247 -12.82 6.22 23.15
CA SER A 247 -14.06 6.66 22.51
C SER A 247 -14.76 5.56 21.70
N PHE A 248 -14.06 4.48 21.32
CA PHE A 248 -14.63 3.41 20.50
C PHE A 248 -15.41 2.42 21.37
N ALA A 249 -16.60 2.02 20.91
CA ALA A 249 -17.57 1.28 21.72
C ALA A 249 -16.98 0.05 22.46
N PRO A 250 -16.21 -0.87 21.83
CA PRO A 250 -15.69 -2.04 22.54
C PRO A 250 -14.74 -1.69 23.70
N VAL A 251 -13.98 -0.59 23.58
CA VAL A 251 -13.05 -0.12 24.63
C VAL A 251 -13.79 0.62 25.72
N LYS A 252 -14.76 1.46 25.34
CA LYS A 252 -15.63 2.19 26.27
C LYS A 252 -16.41 1.24 27.17
N GLU A 253 -17.00 0.20 26.59
CA GLU A 253 -17.77 -0.83 27.31
C GLU A 253 -16.89 -1.64 28.26
N ALA A 254 -15.69 -2.04 27.83
CA ALA A 254 -14.74 -2.75 28.69
C ALA A 254 -14.31 -1.89 29.90
N SER A 255 -14.10 -0.59 29.70
CA SER A 255 -13.68 0.33 30.76
C SER A 255 -14.75 0.57 31.83
N LEU A 256 -16.04 0.39 31.50
CA LEU A 256 -17.17 0.53 32.43
C LEU A 256 -17.39 -0.72 33.30
N THR A 257 -16.81 -1.86 32.93
CA THR A 257 -16.99 -3.13 33.65
C THR A 257 -16.04 -3.26 34.86
N PHE A 258 -15.05 -2.37 34.97
CA PHE A 258 -14.04 -2.35 36.04
C PHE A 258 -14.17 -1.14 36.99
N GLN A 259 -15.32 -0.45 36.98
CA GLN A 259 -15.72 0.56 37.97
C GLN A 259 -16.83 0.00 38.85
#